data_AF-A0A954M1W6-F1
#
_entry.id   AF-A0A954M1W6-F1
#
_cell.length_a   1.000
_cell.length_b   1.000
_cell.length_c   1.000
_cell.angle_alpha   90.00
_cell.angle_beta   90.00
_cell.angle_gamma   90.00
#
_symmetry.space_group_name_H-M   'P 1'
#
loop_
_entity.id
_entity.type
_entity.pdbx_description
1 polymer ?
#
loop_
_entity_poly.entity_id
_entity_poly.type
_entity_poly.pdbx_seq_one_letter_code
_entity_poly.pdbx_strand_id
1 'polypeptide(L)'
;MPTTIRRPQRDLVIQHRIRVFLAGFCLLLVADMRECAAQTYRFVFLGPKSPVLMEVQIQAGPFGLDQVRQRYAQGAFERLDQDHNGMLDSSEAAAIPLGGRFIATAKKIGTDWKEHDTEPTDDLLSLEELRRCLDVQLGPPLTVERQVPRLTQTVRLYEELDTNGDQSISPEEFDEGLRRLQRSDFDDDEALSVAELQPFPLSVVQAQQMADARDPDQELPLVLATTTTERERAAERILTTYGAAQPLTNAEQLGISERFFRAFDMDKEGSLNAAELVRYLEKSPAQLNLSVSLAPPQVALGRIGSGETVTVISSGGRPVLDLAGVPVEYVARNKARDLRDQVSLFKIRLRTSDADKNGYLDRGEFAGLQAPAQFEDVDLDGNEQVVADEIDLYFTLDGLAAQSRLVATLSNEAKVLFNLLDANSDNRLTERELRDATNVLTEYDRNGDGALGSSELASRFRITISQPELIDVRVDTAMNTAARQGIVREEASGPLWFRRMDRNLDGDVSWREFPGSQADFAAIDQDADGLITLPEAERAEAMRGRAAADNTAMDDSPETRDSPQSAPSQQDQP
;
A
#
# COMPACT_ATOMS: atom_id res chain seq x y z
N MET A 1 1.28 -34.51 -54.91
CA MET A 1 0.62 -35.11 -53.73
C MET A 1 0.64 -34.08 -52.63
N PRO A 2 -0.50 -33.54 -52.18
CA PRO A 2 -0.50 -32.64 -51.03
C PRO A 2 -0.61 -33.47 -49.75
N THR A 3 0.37 -33.29 -48.88
CA THR A 3 0.49 -33.93 -47.57
C THR A 3 -0.51 -33.26 -46.62
N THR A 4 -1.57 -34.00 -46.26
CA THR A 4 -2.54 -33.59 -45.25
C THR A 4 -1.86 -33.60 -43.88
N ILE A 5 -1.52 -32.41 -43.36
CA ILE A 5 -1.11 -32.25 -41.95
C ILE A 5 -2.37 -32.50 -41.11
N ARG A 6 -2.45 -33.69 -40.49
CA ARG A 6 -3.44 -33.96 -39.44
C ARG A 6 -3.11 -33.06 -38.26
N ARG A 7 -3.96 -32.07 -37.98
CA ARG A 7 -4.02 -31.44 -36.65
C ARG A 7 -4.17 -32.56 -35.59
N PRO A 8 -3.41 -32.56 -34.49
CA PRO A 8 -3.60 -33.56 -33.46
C PRO A 8 -4.99 -33.38 -32.86
N GLN A 9 -5.77 -34.46 -32.78
CA GLN A 9 -7.13 -34.46 -32.19
C GLN A 9 -7.14 -34.11 -30.69
N ARG A 10 -5.98 -34.00 -30.04
CA ARG A 10 -5.82 -33.64 -28.62
C ARG A 10 -6.20 -32.17 -28.36
N ASP A 11 -5.74 -31.23 -29.20
CA ASP A 11 -5.98 -29.78 -29.03
C ASP A 11 -7.47 -29.42 -29.05
N LEU A 12 -8.25 -30.10 -29.90
CA LEU A 12 -9.69 -29.83 -30.05
C LEU A 12 -10.51 -30.33 -28.85
N VAL A 13 -10.04 -31.38 -28.17
CA VAL A 13 -10.72 -31.99 -27.02
C VAL A 13 -10.47 -31.16 -25.76
N ILE A 14 -9.26 -30.62 -25.60
CA ILE A 14 -8.89 -29.75 -24.47
C ILE A 14 -9.60 -28.39 -24.58
N GLN A 15 -9.57 -27.73 -25.76
CA GLN A 15 -10.32 -26.48 -26.00
C GLN A 15 -11.84 -26.63 -25.86
N HIS A 16 -12.41 -27.77 -26.25
CA HIS A 16 -13.83 -28.03 -26.03
C HIS A 16 -14.17 -28.19 -24.54
N ARG A 17 -13.22 -28.66 -23.72
CA ARG A 17 -13.42 -28.96 -22.30
C ARG A 17 -13.19 -27.76 -21.39
N ILE A 18 -12.25 -26.87 -21.69
CA ILE A 18 -12.15 -25.57 -21.00
C ILE A 18 -13.43 -24.74 -21.19
N ARG A 19 -14.04 -24.83 -22.39
CA ARG A 19 -15.37 -24.24 -22.64
C ARG A 19 -16.49 -24.89 -21.83
N VAL A 20 -16.41 -26.17 -21.52
CA VAL A 20 -17.38 -26.86 -20.65
C VAL A 20 -17.21 -26.43 -19.19
N PHE A 21 -15.97 -26.21 -18.72
CA PHE A 21 -15.70 -25.61 -17.41
C PHE A 21 -16.27 -24.18 -17.30
N LEU A 22 -15.99 -23.30 -18.29
CA LEU A 22 -16.55 -21.95 -18.33
C LEU A 22 -18.09 -21.95 -18.33
N ALA A 23 -18.71 -22.90 -19.04
CA ALA A 23 -20.15 -23.08 -19.05
C ALA A 23 -20.71 -23.62 -17.72
N GLY A 24 -20.03 -24.57 -17.08
CA GLY A 24 -20.35 -25.09 -15.75
C GLY A 24 -20.18 -24.03 -14.65
N PHE A 25 -19.14 -23.21 -14.76
CA PHE A 25 -18.87 -22.05 -13.91
C PHE A 25 -19.98 -20.99 -14.02
N CYS A 26 -20.46 -20.70 -15.24
CA CYS A 26 -21.62 -19.83 -15.46
C CYS A 26 -22.92 -20.43 -14.90
N LEU A 27 -23.08 -21.75 -14.91
CA LEU A 27 -24.28 -22.40 -14.36
C LEU A 27 -24.26 -22.42 -12.82
N LEU A 28 -23.10 -22.64 -12.20
CA LEU A 28 -22.88 -22.58 -10.75
C LEU A 28 -22.99 -21.16 -10.19
N LEU A 29 -22.73 -20.13 -11.00
CA LEU A 29 -22.97 -18.72 -10.68
C LEU A 29 -24.46 -18.41 -10.41
N VAL A 30 -25.39 -19.19 -10.98
CA VAL A 30 -26.84 -18.93 -10.91
C VAL A 30 -27.53 -19.77 -9.82
N ALA A 31 -26.99 -20.94 -9.50
CA ALA A 31 -27.69 -21.92 -8.65
C ALA A 31 -27.58 -21.65 -7.13
N ASP A 32 -26.59 -20.89 -6.67
CA ASP A 32 -26.27 -20.76 -5.24
C ASP A 32 -26.19 -19.30 -4.75
N MET A 33 -27.12 -18.46 -5.24
CA MET A 33 -27.37 -17.11 -4.71
C MET A 33 -28.19 -17.18 -3.41
N ARG A 34 -27.80 -18.04 -2.45
CA ARG A 34 -28.21 -17.86 -1.06
C ARG A 34 -27.35 -16.73 -0.49
N GLU A 35 -27.96 -15.74 0.15
CA GLU A 35 -27.28 -14.63 0.81
C GLU A 35 -26.03 -15.14 1.54
N CYS A 36 -24.86 -14.75 1.04
CA CYS A 36 -23.61 -15.26 1.58
C CYS A 36 -23.41 -14.71 2.99
N ALA A 37 -23.27 -15.60 3.96
CA ALA A 37 -23.12 -15.23 5.36
C ALA A 37 -21.79 -14.48 5.56
N ALA A 38 -21.87 -13.24 6.04
CA ALA A 38 -20.69 -12.52 6.52
C ALA A 38 -19.97 -13.35 7.58
N GLN A 39 -18.65 -13.46 7.48
CA GLN A 39 -17.85 -14.18 8.47
C GLN A 39 -17.54 -13.25 9.63
N THR A 40 -17.73 -13.76 10.84
CA THR A 40 -17.52 -12.97 12.07
C THR A 40 -16.15 -13.29 12.63
N TYR A 41 -15.33 -12.25 12.78
CA TYR A 41 -14.01 -12.33 13.38
C TYR A 41 -13.97 -11.53 14.66
N ARG A 42 -13.25 -12.02 15.66
CA ARG A 42 -13.00 -11.30 16.89
C ARG A 42 -11.58 -10.77 16.93
N PHE A 43 -11.48 -9.52 17.34
CA PHE A 43 -10.23 -8.81 17.50
C PHE A 43 -10.13 -8.23 18.91
N VAL A 44 -8.91 -8.14 19.41
CA VAL A 44 -8.55 -7.38 20.60
C VAL A 44 -7.63 -6.26 20.16
N PHE A 45 -8.04 -5.01 20.40
CA PHE A 45 -7.15 -3.86 20.26
C PHE A 45 -6.55 -3.51 21.63
N LEU A 46 -5.22 -3.48 21.73
CA LEU A 46 -4.47 -3.15 22.93
C LEU A 46 -4.17 -1.65 22.92
N GLY A 47 -5.09 -0.84 23.46
CA GLY A 47 -4.91 0.61 23.60
C GLY A 47 -4.21 1.00 24.91
N PRO A 48 -3.69 2.23 25.04
CA PRO A 48 -2.89 2.65 26.18
C PRO A 48 -3.66 2.63 27.51
N LYS A 49 -4.99 2.85 27.48
CA LYS A 49 -5.82 2.81 28.70
C LYS A 49 -6.30 1.41 29.07
N SER A 50 -6.71 0.61 28.08
CA SER A 50 -7.31 -0.71 28.29
C SER A 50 -7.50 -1.46 26.95
N PRO A 51 -7.62 -2.80 26.96
CA PRO A 51 -7.94 -3.58 25.77
C PRO A 51 -9.41 -3.40 25.35
N VAL A 52 -9.64 -3.28 24.05
CA VAL A 52 -10.97 -3.15 23.44
C VAL A 52 -11.30 -4.41 22.65
N LEU A 53 -12.41 -5.05 23.01
CA LEU A 53 -12.94 -6.23 22.29
C LEU A 53 -13.80 -5.79 21.12
N MET A 54 -13.49 -6.29 19.94
CA MET A 54 -14.19 -5.94 18.71
C MET A 54 -14.67 -7.19 17.98
N GLU A 55 -15.85 -7.09 17.40
CA GLU A 55 -16.41 -8.11 16.51
C GLU A 55 -16.63 -7.50 15.14
N VAL A 56 -15.96 -8.07 14.13
CA VAL A 56 -15.96 -7.55 12.77
C VAL A 56 -16.58 -8.59 11.86
N GLN A 57 -17.71 -8.25 11.27
CA GLN A 57 -18.37 -9.05 10.25
C GLN A 57 -17.83 -8.66 8.89
N ILE A 58 -17.11 -9.56 8.22
CA ILE A 58 -16.50 -9.29 6.92
C ILE A 58 -17.26 -10.04 5.82
N GLN A 59 -17.68 -9.28 4.81
CA GLN A 59 -18.24 -9.77 3.57
C GLN A 59 -17.26 -9.50 2.43
N ALA A 60 -16.53 -10.53 2.00
CA ALA A 60 -15.49 -10.41 0.98
C ALA A 60 -16.04 -10.23 -0.45
N GLY A 61 -17.27 -10.69 -0.70
CA GLY A 61 -17.87 -10.69 -2.03
C GLY A 61 -19.18 -11.48 -2.10
N PRO A 62 -19.58 -11.93 -3.30
CA PRO A 62 -20.79 -12.74 -3.48
C PRO A 62 -20.65 -14.15 -2.91
N PHE A 63 -19.42 -14.61 -2.68
CA PHE A 63 -19.11 -15.93 -2.13
C PHE A 63 -18.35 -15.79 -0.80
N GLY A 64 -18.60 -16.68 0.14
CA GLY A 64 -17.87 -16.79 1.40
C GLY A 64 -16.49 -17.42 1.18
N LEU A 65 -15.55 -17.20 2.10
CA LEU A 65 -14.16 -17.65 1.92
C LEU A 65 -14.04 -19.17 1.75
N ASP A 66 -14.83 -19.96 2.47
CA ASP A 66 -14.83 -21.43 2.33
C ASP A 66 -15.27 -21.87 0.93
N GLN A 67 -16.30 -21.21 0.38
CA GLN A 67 -16.73 -21.48 -0.99
C GLN A 67 -15.69 -21.02 -2.03
N VAL A 68 -14.96 -19.93 -1.76
CA VAL A 68 -13.87 -19.48 -2.63
C VAL A 68 -12.72 -20.50 -2.60
N ARG A 69 -12.34 -20.99 -1.41
CA ARG A 69 -11.32 -22.04 -1.22
C ARG A 69 -11.73 -23.34 -1.89
N GLN A 70 -12.99 -23.74 -1.80
CA GLN A 70 -13.51 -24.92 -2.48
C GLN A 70 -13.42 -24.77 -4.01
N ARG A 71 -13.81 -23.62 -4.56
CA ARG A 71 -13.68 -23.34 -6.01
C ARG A 71 -12.23 -23.31 -6.45
N TYR A 72 -11.35 -22.75 -5.63
CA TYR A 72 -9.92 -22.76 -5.88
C TYR A 72 -9.37 -24.19 -5.93
N ALA A 73 -9.69 -25.00 -4.93
CA ALA A 73 -9.29 -26.41 -4.89
C ALA A 73 -9.80 -27.20 -6.09
N GLN A 74 -11.02 -26.93 -6.54
CA GLN A 74 -11.57 -27.57 -7.75
C GLN A 74 -10.78 -27.19 -9.01
N GLY A 75 -10.54 -25.89 -9.25
CA GLY A 75 -9.77 -25.51 -10.42
C GLY A 75 -8.29 -25.93 -10.35
N ALA A 76 -7.72 -25.98 -9.13
CA ALA A 76 -6.38 -26.52 -8.88
C ALA A 76 -6.32 -28.03 -9.20
N PHE A 77 -7.36 -28.77 -8.81
CA PHE A 77 -7.52 -30.17 -9.12
C PHE A 77 -7.56 -30.41 -10.63
N GLU A 78 -8.41 -29.67 -11.35
CA GLU A 78 -8.53 -29.78 -12.81
C GLU A 78 -7.23 -29.42 -13.55
N ARG A 79 -6.40 -28.54 -12.97
CA ARG A 79 -5.07 -28.21 -13.49
C ARG A 79 -4.05 -29.34 -13.26
N LEU A 80 -4.17 -30.06 -12.14
CA LEU A 80 -3.23 -31.11 -11.75
C LEU A 80 -3.59 -32.48 -12.34
N ASP A 81 -4.89 -32.77 -12.48
CA ASP A 81 -5.45 -34.01 -13.04
C ASP A 81 -5.30 -34.02 -14.58
N GLN A 82 -4.09 -34.35 -15.05
CA GLN A 82 -3.72 -34.34 -16.46
C GLN A 82 -4.38 -35.47 -17.23
N ASP A 83 -4.62 -36.61 -16.56
CA ASP A 83 -5.27 -37.75 -17.18
C ASP A 83 -6.81 -37.72 -17.05
N HIS A 84 -7.35 -36.77 -16.27
CA HIS A 84 -8.77 -36.53 -16.02
C HIS A 84 -9.47 -37.76 -15.44
N ASN A 85 -8.76 -38.55 -14.63
CA ASN A 85 -9.32 -39.73 -14.00
C ASN A 85 -10.16 -39.40 -12.75
N GLY A 86 -10.14 -38.14 -12.30
CA GLY A 86 -10.88 -37.66 -11.14
C GLY A 86 -10.19 -37.92 -9.79
N MET A 87 -8.93 -38.35 -9.82
CA MET A 87 -8.03 -38.57 -8.68
C MET A 87 -6.60 -38.09 -9.07
N LEU A 88 -5.84 -37.53 -8.14
CA LEU A 88 -4.45 -37.16 -8.43
C LEU A 88 -3.51 -38.31 -8.10
N ASP A 89 -2.72 -38.75 -9.08
CA ASP A 89 -1.69 -39.76 -8.87
C ASP A 89 -0.43 -39.19 -8.20
N SER A 90 0.54 -40.05 -7.90
CA SER A 90 1.79 -39.64 -7.24
C SER A 90 2.62 -38.57 -7.99
N SER A 91 2.54 -38.52 -9.33
CA SER A 91 3.24 -37.56 -10.16
C SER A 91 2.50 -36.22 -10.18
N GLU A 92 1.18 -36.26 -10.25
CA GLU A 92 0.31 -35.08 -10.25
C GLU A 92 0.27 -34.43 -8.86
N ALA A 93 0.11 -35.23 -7.80
CA ALA A 93 0.18 -34.79 -6.42
C ALA A 93 1.52 -34.15 -6.06
N ALA A 94 2.63 -34.68 -6.59
CA ALA A 94 3.95 -34.10 -6.39
C ALA A 94 4.08 -32.70 -7.00
N ALA A 95 3.20 -32.30 -7.91
CA ALA A 95 3.19 -30.99 -8.55
C ALA A 95 2.40 -29.91 -7.77
N ILE A 96 1.76 -30.25 -6.65
CA ILE A 96 1.08 -29.28 -5.78
C ILE A 96 2.10 -28.22 -5.30
N PRO A 97 1.82 -26.92 -5.48
CA PRO A 97 2.73 -25.85 -5.07
C PRO A 97 2.71 -25.64 -3.55
N LEU A 98 3.89 -25.52 -2.95
CA LEU A 98 4.06 -25.03 -1.58
C LEU A 98 3.69 -23.54 -1.54
N GLY A 99 2.91 -23.16 -0.52
CA GLY A 99 2.27 -21.82 -0.45
C GLY A 99 0.96 -21.71 -1.23
N GLY A 100 0.53 -22.79 -1.89
CA GLY A 100 -0.83 -22.93 -2.40
C GLY A 100 -1.15 -22.09 -3.63
N ARG A 101 -0.17 -21.49 -4.33
CA ARG A 101 -0.34 -20.75 -5.60
C ARG A 101 0.48 -21.36 -6.73
N PHE A 102 -0.11 -21.43 -7.93
CA PHE A 102 0.55 -21.99 -9.11
C PHE A 102 1.42 -20.93 -9.82
N ILE A 103 2.66 -20.80 -9.38
CA ILE A 103 3.71 -20.02 -10.03
C ILE A 103 4.91 -20.93 -10.34
N ALA A 104 5.62 -20.73 -11.44
CA ALA A 104 6.70 -21.59 -11.92
C ALA A 104 7.90 -21.64 -10.97
N THR A 105 8.07 -20.59 -10.17
CA THR A 105 9.11 -20.53 -9.13
C THR A 105 8.69 -21.18 -7.81
N ALA A 106 7.41 -21.54 -7.64
CA ALA A 106 6.95 -22.18 -6.41
C ALA A 106 7.62 -23.55 -6.28
N LYS A 107 8.20 -23.77 -5.10
CA LYS A 107 8.67 -25.10 -4.73
C LYS A 107 7.47 -26.03 -4.65
N LYS A 108 7.59 -27.23 -5.19
CA LYS A 108 6.53 -28.24 -5.17
C LYS A 108 6.63 -29.09 -3.90
N ILE A 109 5.50 -29.65 -3.46
CA ILE A 109 5.42 -30.47 -2.24
C ILE A 109 6.22 -31.79 -2.37
N GLY A 110 6.46 -32.27 -3.59
CA GLY A 110 7.32 -33.43 -3.82
C GLY A 110 6.73 -34.72 -3.26
N THR A 111 7.34 -35.31 -2.24
CA THR A 111 6.84 -36.55 -1.60
C THR A 111 5.94 -36.31 -0.39
N ASP A 112 5.88 -35.06 0.09
CA ASP A 112 5.22 -34.72 1.35
C ASP A 112 3.68 -34.73 1.21
N TRP A 113 3.16 -34.86 -0.01
CA TRP A 113 1.71 -35.01 -0.26
C TRP A 113 1.11 -36.24 0.42
N LYS A 114 1.93 -37.29 0.66
CA LYS A 114 1.50 -38.52 1.34
C LYS A 114 1.00 -38.28 2.76
N GLU A 115 1.37 -37.18 3.40
CA GLU A 115 0.84 -36.82 4.73
C GLU A 115 -0.63 -36.38 4.68
N HIS A 116 -1.13 -36.01 3.50
CA HIS A 116 -2.50 -35.56 3.28
C HIS A 116 -3.42 -36.64 2.72
N ASP A 117 -2.86 -37.76 2.24
CA ASP A 117 -3.57 -38.98 1.85
C ASP A 117 -4.02 -39.74 3.11
N THR A 118 -5.27 -39.51 3.50
CA THR A 118 -5.75 -39.87 4.84
C THR A 118 -7.05 -40.67 4.81
N GLU A 119 -7.95 -40.40 3.88
CA GLU A 119 -9.29 -40.99 3.87
C GLU A 119 -9.85 -41.12 2.44
N PRO A 120 -9.63 -42.25 1.74
CA PRO A 120 -8.85 -43.44 2.11
C PRO A 120 -7.36 -43.31 1.78
N THR A 121 -6.47 -43.89 2.60
CA THR A 121 -5.05 -44.02 2.24
C THR A 121 -4.86 -45.01 1.08
N ASP A 122 -4.83 -44.51 -0.15
CA ASP A 122 -4.79 -45.31 -1.38
C ASP A 122 -3.71 -44.89 -2.38
N ASP A 123 -2.75 -44.05 -1.96
CA ASP A 123 -1.72 -43.44 -2.81
C ASP A 123 -2.32 -42.59 -3.97
N LEU A 124 -3.58 -42.16 -3.85
CA LEU A 124 -4.24 -41.19 -4.70
C LEU A 124 -4.76 -40.03 -3.85
N LEU A 125 -4.89 -38.85 -4.43
CA LEU A 125 -5.43 -37.67 -3.75
C LEU A 125 -6.79 -37.30 -4.33
N SER A 126 -7.82 -37.40 -3.50
CA SER A 126 -9.17 -36.91 -3.84
C SER A 126 -9.23 -35.37 -3.78
N LEU A 127 -10.28 -34.78 -4.36
CA LEU A 127 -10.54 -33.34 -4.29
C LEU A 127 -10.62 -32.83 -2.83
N GLU A 128 -11.20 -33.63 -1.93
CA GLU A 128 -11.34 -33.24 -0.52
C GLU A 128 -10.00 -33.20 0.21
N GLU A 129 -9.11 -34.15 -0.10
CA GLU A 129 -7.76 -34.20 0.48
C GLU A 129 -6.86 -33.11 -0.11
N LEU A 130 -6.96 -32.86 -1.42
CA LEU A 130 -6.31 -31.71 -2.05
C LEU A 130 -6.79 -30.41 -1.39
N ARG A 131 -8.08 -30.26 -1.11
CA ARG A 131 -8.61 -29.08 -0.41
C ARG A 131 -7.96 -28.91 0.98
N ARG A 132 -7.89 -29.99 1.78
CA ARG A 132 -7.23 -29.94 3.10
C ARG A 132 -5.75 -29.57 2.98
N CYS A 133 -5.06 -30.14 1.99
CA CYS A 133 -3.66 -29.81 1.69
C CYS A 133 -3.52 -28.32 1.34
N LEU A 134 -4.31 -27.83 0.39
CA LEU A 134 -4.29 -26.42 -0.04
C LEU A 134 -4.70 -25.46 1.08
N ASP A 135 -5.62 -25.85 1.97
CA ASP A 135 -6.00 -25.03 3.13
C ASP A 135 -4.83 -24.82 4.10
N VAL A 136 -4.01 -25.86 4.32
CA VAL A 136 -2.77 -25.76 5.10
C VAL A 136 -1.76 -24.87 4.38
N GLN A 137 -1.60 -25.03 3.07
CA GLN A 137 -0.63 -24.26 2.28
C GLN A 137 -1.01 -22.77 2.12
N LEU A 138 -2.29 -22.46 1.97
CA LEU A 138 -2.80 -21.09 1.90
C LEU A 138 -2.75 -20.41 3.27
N GLY A 139 -2.81 -21.19 4.37
CA GLY A 139 -2.78 -20.67 5.73
C GLY A 139 -4.15 -20.18 6.22
N PRO A 140 -4.21 -19.42 7.32
CA PRO A 140 -5.46 -18.98 7.92
C PRO A 140 -6.26 -18.06 6.96
N PRO A 141 -7.59 -18.05 7.07
CA PRO A 141 -8.46 -17.26 6.19
C PRO A 141 -8.32 -15.75 6.40
N LEU A 142 -7.82 -15.33 7.56
CA LEU A 142 -7.55 -13.94 7.89
C LEU A 142 -6.21 -13.84 8.62
N THR A 143 -5.32 -13.00 8.11
CA THR A 143 -4.06 -12.62 8.77
C THR A 143 -4.12 -11.16 9.21
N VAL A 144 -3.40 -10.85 10.29
CA VAL A 144 -3.13 -9.46 10.68
C VAL A 144 -1.67 -9.20 10.37
N GLU A 145 -1.42 -8.13 9.64
CA GLU A 145 -0.07 -7.77 9.18
C GLU A 145 0.19 -6.30 9.44
N ARG A 146 1.43 -5.94 9.73
CA ARG A 146 1.84 -4.55 9.78
C ARG A 146 2.06 -4.04 8.36
N GLN A 147 1.60 -2.83 8.06
CA GLN A 147 2.06 -2.16 6.86
C GLN A 147 3.56 -1.84 7.02
N VAL A 148 4.38 -2.32 6.08
CA VAL A 148 5.80 -1.93 6.01
C VAL A 148 5.85 -0.40 5.94
N PRO A 149 6.60 0.26 6.85
CA PRO A 149 6.72 1.70 6.83
C PRO A 149 7.32 2.16 5.48
N ARG A 150 6.81 3.27 4.96
CA ARG A 150 7.44 3.92 3.79
C ARG A 150 8.82 4.43 4.18
N LEU A 151 9.70 4.63 3.20
CA LEU A 151 11.03 5.19 3.44
C LEU A 151 10.98 6.54 4.16
N THR A 152 10.02 7.42 3.82
CA THR A 152 9.83 8.69 4.56
C THR A 152 9.51 8.46 6.03
N GLN A 153 8.81 7.37 6.37
CA GLN A 153 8.44 7.04 7.75
C GLN A 153 9.56 6.39 8.56
N THR A 154 10.66 5.98 7.92
CA THR A 154 11.84 5.48 8.63
C THR A 154 12.79 6.61 9.05
N VAL A 155 12.63 7.82 8.48
CA VAL A 155 13.41 9.00 8.85
C VAL A 155 13.07 9.43 10.28
N ARG A 156 14.09 9.55 11.13
CA ARG A 156 13.95 9.90 12.55
C ARG A 156 14.19 11.38 12.84
N LEU A 157 13.54 12.26 12.08
CA LEU A 157 13.70 13.72 12.27
C LEU A 157 13.37 14.17 13.69
N TYR A 158 12.39 13.55 14.34
CA TYR A 158 12.00 13.93 15.69
C TYR A 158 13.16 13.80 16.69
N GLU A 159 13.85 12.66 16.67
CA GLU A 159 14.99 12.38 17.55
C GLU A 159 16.23 13.21 17.18
N GLU A 160 16.35 13.64 15.92
CA GLU A 160 17.47 14.48 15.47
C GLU A 160 17.28 15.96 15.83
N LEU A 161 16.03 16.43 15.91
CA LEU A 161 15.69 17.80 16.27
C LEU A 161 15.57 18.00 17.80
N ASP A 162 15.02 17.03 18.54
CA ASP A 162 14.97 17.02 20.02
C ASP A 162 16.39 16.83 20.61
N THR A 163 17.13 17.93 20.68
CA THR A 163 18.54 17.92 21.10
C THR A 163 18.69 17.68 22.60
N ASN A 164 17.73 18.16 23.39
CA ASN A 164 17.80 18.10 24.85
C ASN A 164 17.16 16.81 25.43
N GLY A 165 16.39 16.07 24.63
CA GLY A 165 15.76 14.79 24.98
C GLY A 165 14.52 14.93 25.86
N ASP A 166 13.85 16.09 25.86
CA ASP A 166 12.65 16.37 26.65
C ASP A 166 11.37 15.87 25.99
N GLN A 167 11.47 15.19 24.85
CA GLN A 167 10.35 14.66 24.07
C GLN A 167 9.41 15.75 23.56
N SER A 168 9.95 16.95 23.34
CA SER A 168 9.33 18.07 22.66
C SER A 168 10.32 18.71 21.69
N ILE A 169 9.83 19.40 20.66
CA ILE A 169 10.70 20.19 19.77
C ILE A 169 10.35 21.67 19.96
N SER A 170 11.22 22.39 20.65
CA SER A 170 11.11 23.84 20.80
C SER A 170 11.50 24.58 19.50
N PRO A 171 11.07 25.85 19.30
CA PRO A 171 11.47 26.64 18.14
C PRO A 171 12.99 26.78 18.01
N GLU A 172 13.71 26.94 19.14
CA GLU A 172 15.16 27.04 19.14
C GLU A 172 15.85 25.73 18.73
N GLU A 173 15.32 24.59 19.17
CA GLU A 173 15.80 23.28 18.75
C GLU A 173 15.49 22.97 17.30
N PHE A 174 14.37 23.48 16.80
CA PHE A 174 14.02 23.37 15.41
C PHE A 174 15.04 24.13 14.53
N ASP A 175 15.33 25.41 14.84
CA ASP A 175 16.29 26.23 14.10
C ASP A 175 17.73 25.69 14.15
N GLU A 176 18.13 25.16 15.31
CA GLU A 176 19.45 24.56 15.48
C GLU A 176 19.52 23.19 14.80
N GLY A 177 18.48 22.38 14.93
CA GLY A 177 18.35 21.08 14.29
C GLY A 177 18.35 21.20 12.78
N LEU A 178 17.63 22.18 12.21
CA LEU A 178 17.64 22.48 10.78
C LEU A 178 19.05 22.76 10.25
N ARG A 179 19.82 23.60 10.94
CA ARG A 179 21.23 23.88 10.57
C ARG A 179 22.14 22.66 10.66
N ARG A 180 21.78 21.65 11.46
CA ARG A 180 22.49 20.37 11.50
C ARG A 180 22.07 19.46 10.36
N LEU A 181 20.78 19.42 10.05
CA LEU A 181 20.23 18.62 8.96
C LEU A 181 20.79 19.07 7.60
N GLN A 182 21.07 20.36 7.41
CA GLN A 182 21.78 20.88 6.23
C GLN A 182 23.17 20.25 6.00
N ARG A 183 23.80 19.64 7.01
CA ARG A 183 25.07 18.90 6.82
C ARG A 183 24.87 17.52 6.19
N SER A 184 23.63 17.05 6.15
CA SER A 184 23.24 15.79 5.53
C SER A 184 22.94 15.97 4.05
N ASP A 185 22.87 17.19 3.53
CA ASP A 185 22.86 17.49 2.08
C ASP A 185 24.22 17.07 1.50
N PHE A 186 24.25 15.88 0.90
CA PHE A 186 25.49 15.25 0.45
C PHE A 186 25.80 15.55 -1.01
N ASP A 187 24.77 15.83 -1.83
CA ASP A 187 24.95 16.23 -3.23
C ASP A 187 24.94 17.75 -3.45
N ASP A 188 24.82 18.52 -2.36
CA ASP A 188 24.93 19.99 -2.29
C ASP A 188 23.89 20.66 -3.21
N ASP A 189 22.68 20.08 -3.23
CA ASP A 189 21.55 20.51 -4.03
C ASP A 189 20.53 21.36 -3.23
N GLU A 190 20.86 21.71 -1.99
CA GLU A 190 20.08 22.58 -1.11
C GLU A 190 18.71 22.02 -0.71
N ALA A 191 18.46 20.73 -1.01
CA ALA A 191 17.30 20.00 -0.55
C ALA A 191 17.72 18.75 0.22
N LEU A 192 16.93 18.37 1.24
CA LEU A 192 17.20 17.17 2.03
C LEU A 192 16.29 16.04 1.58
N SER A 193 16.85 15.07 0.88
CA SER A 193 16.13 13.87 0.49
C SER A 193 16.08 12.81 1.60
N VAL A 194 15.14 11.89 1.51
CA VAL A 194 15.05 10.72 2.40
C VAL A 194 16.34 9.88 2.39
N ALA A 195 17.01 9.80 1.23
CA ALA A 195 18.24 9.01 1.07
C ALA A 195 19.43 9.65 1.81
N GLU A 196 19.43 10.96 1.96
CA GLU A 196 20.47 11.73 2.62
C GLU A 196 20.31 11.74 4.14
N LEU A 197 19.07 11.92 4.60
CA LEU A 197 18.71 11.78 6.01
C LEU A 197 18.87 10.33 6.50
N GLN A 198 18.84 9.37 5.58
CA GLN A 198 18.99 7.95 5.90
C GLN A 198 19.86 7.23 4.86
N PRO A 199 21.21 7.28 4.98
CA PRO A 199 22.14 6.78 3.96
C PRO A 199 22.12 5.26 3.75
N PHE A 200 21.48 4.51 4.65
CA PHE A 200 21.29 3.05 4.53
C PHE A 200 19.82 2.64 4.63
N PRO A 201 18.94 3.13 3.74
CA PRO A 201 17.50 2.90 3.88
C PRO A 201 17.16 1.43 3.68
N LEU A 202 17.84 0.76 2.75
CA LEU A 202 17.66 -0.67 2.48
C LEU A 202 18.06 -1.55 3.66
N SER A 203 19.14 -1.21 4.38
CA SER A 203 19.54 -1.97 5.56
C SER A 203 18.55 -1.82 6.69
N VAL A 204 17.95 -0.64 6.86
CA VAL A 204 16.90 -0.40 7.85
C VAL A 204 15.61 -1.15 7.49
N VAL A 205 15.18 -1.06 6.23
CA VAL A 205 14.00 -1.81 5.75
C VAL A 205 14.22 -3.32 5.86
N GLN A 206 15.38 -3.83 5.45
CA GLN A 206 15.71 -5.25 5.57
C GLN A 206 15.81 -5.69 7.04
N ALA A 207 16.41 -4.88 7.92
CA ALA A 207 16.48 -5.19 9.34
C ALA A 207 15.09 -5.20 10.00
N GLN A 208 14.19 -4.27 9.61
CA GLN A 208 12.80 -4.25 10.05
C GLN A 208 12.03 -5.46 9.51
N GLN A 209 12.16 -5.79 8.23
CA GLN A 209 11.56 -6.99 7.63
C GLN A 209 12.09 -8.28 8.27
N MET A 210 13.38 -8.35 8.61
CA MET A 210 13.97 -9.48 9.32
C MET A 210 13.53 -9.54 10.78
N ALA A 211 13.24 -8.42 11.42
CA ALA A 211 12.63 -8.37 12.76
C ALA A 211 11.18 -8.86 12.70
N ASP A 212 10.39 -8.34 11.76
CA ASP A 212 9.00 -8.75 11.51
C ASP A 212 8.89 -10.25 11.14
N ALA A 213 9.87 -10.79 10.39
CA ALA A 213 9.91 -12.21 10.00
C ALA A 213 10.42 -13.14 11.11
N ARG A 214 11.15 -12.62 12.11
CA ARG A 214 11.67 -13.42 13.24
C ARG A 214 10.64 -13.65 14.33
N ASP A 215 9.59 -12.83 14.38
CA ASP A 215 8.47 -13.00 15.31
C ASP A 215 7.20 -12.33 14.73
N PRO A 216 6.31 -13.08 14.06
CA PRO A 216 5.06 -12.52 13.52
C PRO A 216 4.10 -12.00 14.60
N ASP A 217 4.37 -12.31 15.88
CA ASP A 217 3.60 -11.84 17.04
C ASP A 217 4.26 -10.59 17.72
N GLN A 218 5.29 -9.97 17.13
CA GLN A 218 5.88 -8.72 17.63
C GLN A 218 4.85 -7.57 17.71
N GLU A 219 4.52 -7.16 18.94
CA GLU A 219 3.90 -5.90 19.43
C GLU A 219 2.78 -5.21 18.61
N LEU A 220 2.06 -5.89 17.70
CA LEU A 220 0.94 -5.25 16.99
C LEU A 220 -0.20 -4.96 17.96
N PRO A 221 -0.66 -3.73 18.16
CA PRO A 221 -1.78 -3.45 19.07
C PRO A 221 -3.08 -4.11 18.62
N LEU A 222 -3.16 -4.77 17.47
CA LEU A 222 -4.31 -5.55 17.01
C LEU A 222 -4.01 -7.06 17.05
N VAL A 223 -4.86 -7.84 17.71
CA VAL A 223 -4.72 -9.31 17.85
C VAL A 223 -6.00 -10.00 17.40
N LEU A 224 -5.89 -11.12 16.69
CA LEU A 224 -7.03 -12.01 16.43
C LEU A 224 -7.36 -12.83 17.68
N ALA A 225 -8.64 -13.09 17.91
CA ALA A 225 -9.15 -13.87 19.04
C ALA A 225 -10.34 -14.76 18.63
N THR A 226 -10.35 -15.22 17.38
CA THR A 226 -11.47 -16.00 16.82
C THR A 226 -11.34 -17.47 17.22
N THR A 227 -10.17 -18.07 17.02
CA THR A 227 -9.88 -19.47 17.37
C THR A 227 -9.37 -19.61 18.81
N THR A 228 -9.37 -20.84 19.35
CA THR A 228 -8.86 -21.10 20.71
C THR A 228 -7.40 -20.71 20.87
N THR A 229 -6.56 -21.07 19.89
CA THR A 229 -5.12 -20.75 19.89
C THR A 229 -4.88 -19.24 19.79
N GLU A 230 -5.68 -18.53 18.97
CA GLU A 230 -5.66 -17.07 18.90
C GLU A 230 -6.06 -16.41 20.23
N ARG A 231 -7.06 -16.96 20.93
CA ARG A 231 -7.47 -16.44 22.25
C ARG A 231 -6.40 -16.66 23.31
N GLU A 232 -5.71 -17.80 23.30
CA GLU A 232 -4.59 -18.06 24.21
C GLU A 232 -3.48 -17.02 24.01
N ARG A 233 -3.08 -16.77 22.75
CA ARG A 233 -2.13 -15.70 22.43
C ARG A 233 -2.63 -14.32 22.85
N ALA A 234 -3.88 -13.98 22.54
CA ALA A 234 -4.44 -12.69 22.94
C ALA A 234 -4.47 -12.51 24.47
N ALA A 235 -4.76 -13.57 25.24
CA ALA A 235 -4.72 -13.54 26.69
C ALA A 235 -3.30 -13.30 27.24
N GLU A 236 -2.30 -14.01 26.71
CA GLU A 236 -0.89 -13.80 27.08
C GLU A 236 -0.43 -12.38 26.77
N ARG A 237 -0.84 -11.83 25.63
CA ARG A 237 -0.52 -10.46 25.23
C ARG A 237 -1.18 -9.43 26.14
N ILE A 238 -2.44 -9.61 26.51
CA ILE A 238 -3.12 -8.75 27.49
C ILE A 238 -2.37 -8.76 28.84
N LEU A 239 -1.97 -9.94 29.33
CA LEU A 239 -1.19 -10.04 30.58
C LEU A 239 0.16 -9.35 30.49
N THR A 240 0.85 -9.49 29.37
CA THR A 240 2.17 -8.88 29.16
C THR A 240 2.06 -7.36 29.09
N THR A 241 1.06 -6.82 28.39
CA THR A 241 0.88 -5.37 28.20
C THR A 241 0.33 -4.67 29.45
N TYR A 242 -0.64 -5.25 30.16
CA TYR A 242 -1.34 -4.57 31.26
C TYR A 242 -1.06 -5.16 32.66
N GLY A 243 -0.50 -6.37 32.74
CA GLY A 243 -0.26 -7.08 33.99
C GLY A 243 1.05 -6.70 34.70
N ALA A 244 1.98 -6.00 34.05
CA ALA A 244 3.27 -5.58 34.64
C ALA A 244 3.96 -6.70 35.46
N ALA A 245 4.09 -7.90 34.89
CA ALA A 245 4.64 -9.13 35.50
C ALA A 245 3.80 -9.78 36.63
N GLN A 246 2.58 -9.30 36.87
CA GLN A 246 1.60 -9.87 37.81
C GLN A 246 0.25 -10.14 37.10
N PRO A 247 -0.61 -11.02 37.62
CA PRO A 247 -1.95 -11.21 37.07
C PRO A 247 -2.78 -9.92 37.20
N LEU A 248 -3.72 -9.70 36.28
CA LEU A 248 -4.51 -8.46 36.27
C LEU A 248 -5.36 -8.38 37.53
N THR A 249 -5.20 -7.34 38.33
CA THR A 249 -5.84 -7.18 39.64
C THR A 249 -6.96 -6.15 39.67
N ASN A 250 -7.07 -5.30 38.64
CA ASN A 250 -8.08 -4.25 38.57
C ASN A 250 -8.95 -4.37 37.30
N ALA A 251 -10.26 -4.25 37.48
CA ALA A 251 -11.26 -4.24 36.40
C ALA A 251 -11.08 -3.06 35.43
N GLU A 252 -10.56 -1.92 35.91
CA GLU A 252 -10.25 -0.75 35.07
C GLU A 252 -9.17 -1.05 34.03
N GLN A 253 -8.20 -1.92 34.34
CA GLN A 253 -7.14 -2.32 33.39
C GLN A 253 -7.71 -3.06 32.17
N LEU A 254 -8.89 -3.67 32.30
CA LEU A 254 -9.62 -4.32 31.22
C LEU A 254 -10.74 -3.45 30.63
N GLY A 255 -10.96 -2.24 31.16
CA GLY A 255 -12.05 -1.36 30.75
C GLY A 255 -13.44 -1.95 31.04
N ILE A 256 -13.57 -2.79 32.07
CA ILE A 256 -14.84 -3.45 32.45
C ILE A 256 -15.23 -3.12 33.89
N SER A 257 -16.52 -3.29 34.20
CA SER A 257 -17.01 -3.12 35.59
C SER A 257 -16.49 -4.21 36.52
N GLU A 258 -16.26 -3.89 37.80
CA GLU A 258 -15.86 -4.88 38.82
C GLU A 258 -16.80 -6.09 38.89
N ARG A 259 -18.10 -5.87 38.69
CA ARG A 259 -19.09 -6.95 38.69
C ARG A 259 -18.81 -7.97 37.58
N PHE A 260 -18.38 -7.50 36.41
CA PHE A 260 -18.05 -8.35 35.28
C PHE A 260 -16.71 -9.05 35.52
N PHE A 261 -15.72 -8.33 36.04
CA PHE A 261 -14.41 -8.89 36.41
C PHE A 261 -14.54 -10.08 37.38
N ARG A 262 -15.28 -9.91 38.48
CA ARG A 262 -15.53 -10.98 39.48
C ARG A 262 -16.36 -12.16 38.97
N ALA A 263 -17.04 -12.00 37.83
CA ALA A 263 -17.80 -13.10 37.23
C ALA A 263 -16.89 -14.10 36.47
N PHE A 264 -15.70 -13.65 36.07
CA PHE A 264 -14.71 -14.46 35.35
C PHE A 264 -13.55 -14.93 36.23
N ASP A 265 -13.31 -14.27 37.37
CA ASP A 265 -12.43 -14.72 38.46
C ASP A 265 -13.08 -15.93 39.18
N MET A 266 -12.69 -17.13 38.76
CA MET A 266 -13.29 -18.39 39.20
C MET A 266 -12.70 -18.92 40.50
N ASP A 267 -11.40 -18.73 40.69
CA ASP A 267 -10.70 -19.12 41.91
C ASP A 267 -10.82 -18.07 43.03
N LYS A 268 -11.36 -16.88 42.71
CA LYS A 268 -11.62 -15.76 43.62
C LYS A 268 -10.33 -15.24 44.24
N GLU A 269 -9.24 -15.33 43.52
CA GLU A 269 -7.94 -14.82 43.95
C GLU A 269 -7.86 -13.29 43.80
N GLY A 270 -8.86 -12.66 43.17
CA GLY A 270 -8.91 -11.22 42.94
C GLY A 270 -8.08 -10.80 41.74
N SER A 271 -7.64 -11.75 40.91
CA SER A 271 -6.94 -11.48 39.66
C SER A 271 -7.40 -12.41 38.54
N LEU A 272 -7.23 -12.00 37.28
CA LEU A 272 -7.52 -12.86 36.13
C LEU A 272 -6.25 -13.48 35.57
N ASN A 273 -6.20 -14.80 35.56
CA ASN A 273 -5.12 -15.56 34.93
C ASN A 273 -5.37 -15.80 33.42
N ALA A 274 -4.41 -16.41 32.72
CA ALA A 274 -4.50 -16.63 31.27
C ALA A 274 -5.72 -17.49 30.88
N ALA A 275 -6.04 -18.54 31.64
CA ALA A 275 -7.16 -19.43 31.34
C ALA A 275 -8.52 -18.73 31.52
N GLU A 276 -8.63 -17.86 32.51
CA GLU A 276 -9.82 -17.05 32.75
C GLU A 276 -9.96 -15.95 31.69
N LEU A 277 -8.86 -15.34 31.25
CA LEU A 277 -8.84 -14.40 30.14
C LEU A 277 -9.30 -15.06 28.83
N VAL A 278 -8.88 -16.29 28.53
CA VAL A 278 -9.39 -17.03 27.35
C VAL A 278 -10.91 -17.19 27.41
N ARG A 279 -11.47 -17.50 28.59
CA ARG A 279 -12.92 -17.59 28.79
C ARG A 279 -13.61 -16.24 28.68
N TYR A 280 -12.97 -15.17 29.17
CA TYR A 280 -13.43 -13.80 29.01
C TYR A 280 -13.50 -13.41 27.53
N LEU A 281 -12.45 -13.70 26.74
CA LEU A 281 -12.41 -13.44 25.30
C LEU A 281 -13.47 -14.25 24.53
N GLU A 282 -13.80 -15.44 25.00
CA GLU A 282 -14.82 -16.29 24.40
C GLU A 282 -16.26 -15.84 24.71
N LYS A 283 -16.56 -15.50 25.97
CA LYS A 283 -17.94 -15.29 26.42
C LYS A 283 -18.36 -13.83 26.54
N SER A 284 -17.41 -12.90 26.56
CA SER A 284 -17.74 -11.48 26.71
C SER A 284 -18.36 -10.91 25.44
N PRO A 285 -19.34 -10.00 25.57
CA PRO A 285 -19.84 -9.26 24.43
C PRO A 285 -18.74 -8.34 23.90
N ALA A 286 -18.68 -8.19 22.58
CA ALA A 286 -17.81 -7.19 21.98
C ALA A 286 -18.25 -5.77 22.37
N GLN A 287 -17.27 -4.91 22.62
CA GLN A 287 -17.47 -3.50 22.92
C GLN A 287 -17.67 -2.69 21.64
N LEU A 288 -17.23 -3.21 20.50
CA LEU A 288 -17.41 -2.58 19.19
C LEU A 288 -17.78 -3.64 18.15
N ASN A 289 -18.90 -3.45 17.47
CA ASN A 289 -19.29 -4.25 16.33
C ASN A 289 -19.10 -3.45 15.04
N LEU A 290 -18.44 -4.04 14.05
CA LEU A 290 -18.23 -3.46 12.73
C LEU A 290 -18.77 -4.41 11.66
N SER A 291 -19.34 -3.84 10.60
CA SER A 291 -19.65 -4.56 9.37
C SER A 291 -18.78 -4.02 8.25
N VAL A 292 -18.03 -4.89 7.60
CA VAL A 292 -17.07 -4.56 6.55
C VAL A 292 -17.49 -5.29 5.29
N SER A 293 -17.88 -4.54 4.26
CA SER A 293 -18.11 -5.09 2.92
C SER A 293 -16.94 -4.72 2.04
N LEU A 294 -16.41 -5.67 1.28
CA LEU A 294 -15.42 -5.41 0.25
C LEU A 294 -16.10 -5.17 -1.11
N ALA A 295 -17.35 -5.57 -1.33
CA ALA A 295 -18.02 -5.43 -2.62
C ALA A 295 -19.49 -4.99 -2.47
N PRO A 296 -19.79 -3.67 -2.48
CA PRO A 296 -18.88 -2.53 -2.61
C PRO A 296 -18.03 -2.27 -1.35
N PRO A 297 -16.85 -1.65 -1.46
CA PRO A 297 -15.98 -1.38 -0.31
C PRO A 297 -16.62 -0.35 0.62
N GLN A 298 -17.00 -0.78 1.82
CA GLN A 298 -17.63 0.06 2.84
C GLN A 298 -17.37 -0.51 4.23
N VAL A 299 -17.20 0.37 5.21
CA VAL A 299 -17.25 0.02 6.64
C VAL A 299 -18.45 0.70 7.27
N ALA A 300 -19.25 -0.07 8.00
CA ALA A 300 -20.41 0.41 8.74
C ALA A 300 -20.23 0.10 10.23
N LEU A 301 -20.59 1.08 11.06
CA LEU A 301 -20.59 0.93 12.51
C LEU A 301 -21.85 0.16 12.95
N GLY A 302 -21.65 -0.87 13.76
CA GLY A 302 -22.73 -1.61 14.40
C GLY A 302 -22.99 -1.11 15.82
N ARG A 303 -23.26 -2.04 16.74
CA ARG A 303 -23.42 -1.73 18.16
C ARG A 303 -22.08 -1.30 18.77
N ILE A 304 -22.10 -0.19 19.49
CA ILE A 304 -20.99 0.27 20.33
C ILE A 304 -21.42 0.11 21.79
N GLY A 305 -20.54 -0.44 22.61
CA GLY A 305 -20.73 -0.60 24.04
C GLY A 305 -20.86 0.76 24.72
N SER A 306 -21.67 0.82 25.80
CA SER A 306 -21.77 2.03 26.61
C SER A 306 -20.57 2.09 27.56
N GLY A 307 -19.49 2.76 27.15
CA GLY A 307 -18.30 2.99 27.95
C GLY A 307 -17.43 4.11 27.37
N GLU A 308 -16.55 4.71 28.19
CA GLU A 308 -15.58 5.73 27.74
C GLU A 308 -14.45 5.15 26.87
N THR A 309 -14.39 3.82 26.73
CA THR A 309 -13.35 3.09 26.01
C THR A 309 -13.43 3.21 24.50
N VAL A 310 -14.63 3.44 23.94
CA VAL A 310 -14.84 3.56 22.50
C VAL A 310 -15.71 4.77 22.21
N THR A 311 -15.17 5.76 21.50
CA THR A 311 -15.96 6.92 21.05
C THR A 311 -15.89 7.09 19.54
N VAL A 312 -16.98 7.58 18.94
CA VAL A 312 -17.06 7.83 17.49
C VAL A 312 -16.57 9.24 17.20
N ILE A 313 -15.45 9.36 16.48
CA ILE A 313 -14.95 10.66 15.99
C ILE A 313 -15.63 11.00 14.66
N SER A 314 -15.77 10.02 13.76
CA SER A 314 -16.45 10.17 12.46
C SER A 314 -17.13 8.87 12.04
N SER A 315 -18.31 8.97 11.43
CA SER A 315 -19.16 7.83 11.05
C SER A 315 -19.40 7.72 9.53
N GLY A 316 -18.53 8.32 8.71
CA GLY A 316 -18.62 8.21 7.25
C GLY A 316 -18.28 6.80 6.72
N GLY A 317 -18.15 6.65 5.39
CA GLY A 317 -17.77 5.37 4.77
C GLY A 317 -16.38 4.83 5.17
N ARG A 318 -15.59 5.68 5.85
CA ARG A 318 -14.36 5.34 6.58
C ARG A 318 -14.51 5.89 8.00
N PRO A 319 -15.09 5.13 8.93
CA PRO A 319 -15.31 5.61 10.28
C PRO A 319 -13.97 5.74 11.01
N VAL A 320 -13.89 6.76 11.86
CA VAL A 320 -12.76 6.99 12.76
C VAL A 320 -13.28 6.89 14.18
N LEU A 321 -12.68 6.00 14.97
CA LEU A 321 -13.07 5.73 16.35
C LEU A 321 -11.89 5.98 17.27
N ASP A 322 -12.14 6.58 18.43
CA ASP A 322 -11.17 6.56 19.52
C ASP A 322 -11.29 5.22 20.25
N LEU A 323 -10.22 4.42 20.23
CA LEU A 323 -10.11 3.17 20.99
C LEU A 323 -9.15 3.40 22.16
N ALA A 324 -9.72 3.61 23.35
CA ALA A 324 -8.98 3.75 24.60
C ALA A 324 -7.89 4.85 24.58
N GLY A 325 -8.15 5.97 23.90
CA GLY A 325 -7.25 7.12 23.77
C GLY A 325 -6.47 7.19 22.45
N VAL A 326 -6.74 6.30 21.50
CA VAL A 326 -6.04 6.21 20.22
C VAL A 326 -7.03 6.29 19.05
N PRO A 327 -6.90 7.28 18.14
CA PRO A 327 -7.76 7.35 16.97
C PRO A 327 -7.40 6.26 15.95
N VAL A 328 -8.40 5.47 15.56
CA VAL A 328 -8.30 4.37 14.60
C VAL A 328 -9.28 4.57 13.45
N GLU A 329 -8.76 4.71 12.23
CA GLU A 329 -9.54 4.75 10.98
C GLU A 329 -9.72 3.33 10.42
N TYR A 330 -10.93 3.00 10.00
CA TYR A 330 -11.24 1.72 9.36
C TYR A 330 -11.51 1.90 7.87
N VAL A 331 -10.83 1.09 7.06
CA VAL A 331 -10.92 1.16 5.59
C VAL A 331 -11.15 -0.23 5.01
N ALA A 332 -12.13 -0.34 4.12
CA ALA A 332 -12.34 -1.51 3.28
C ALA A 332 -11.74 -1.27 1.89
N ARG A 333 -10.98 -2.22 1.34
CA ARG A 333 -10.53 -2.17 -0.06
C ARG A 333 -10.85 -3.46 -0.79
N ASN A 334 -11.35 -3.31 -2.02
CA ASN A 334 -11.59 -4.43 -2.92
C ASN A 334 -10.44 -4.57 -3.91
N LYS A 335 -9.43 -5.36 -3.57
CA LYS A 335 -8.36 -5.68 -4.54
C LYS A 335 -8.81 -6.76 -5.54
N ALA A 336 -9.90 -7.49 -5.24
CA ALA A 336 -10.41 -8.56 -6.08
C ALA A 336 -11.19 -8.09 -7.32
N ARG A 337 -11.84 -6.92 -7.28
CA ARG A 337 -12.56 -6.36 -8.44
C ARG A 337 -11.62 -6.08 -9.60
N ASP A 338 -10.38 -5.69 -9.30
CA ASP A 338 -9.35 -5.41 -10.29
C ASP A 338 -9.07 -6.64 -11.18
N LEU A 339 -9.20 -7.88 -10.66
CA LEU A 339 -9.00 -9.10 -11.45
C LEU A 339 -9.97 -9.25 -12.62
N ARG A 340 -11.27 -9.06 -12.41
CA ARG A 340 -12.26 -9.34 -13.47
C ARG A 340 -12.07 -8.39 -14.65
N ASP A 341 -11.75 -7.15 -14.32
CA ASP A 341 -11.44 -6.11 -15.28
C ASP A 341 -10.07 -6.41 -15.94
N GLN A 342 -9.07 -6.87 -15.18
CA GLN A 342 -7.76 -7.30 -15.68
C GLN A 342 -7.83 -8.51 -16.64
N VAL A 343 -8.59 -9.56 -16.33
CA VAL A 343 -8.77 -10.73 -17.22
C VAL A 343 -9.36 -10.30 -18.57
N SER A 344 -10.37 -9.43 -18.52
CA SER A 344 -10.99 -8.88 -19.73
C SER A 344 -9.99 -8.06 -20.55
N LEU A 345 -9.15 -7.27 -19.88
CA LEU A 345 -8.06 -6.52 -20.52
C LEU A 345 -7.01 -7.45 -21.14
N PHE A 346 -6.61 -8.53 -20.46
CA PHE A 346 -5.64 -9.50 -20.99
C PHE A 346 -6.18 -10.23 -22.23
N LYS A 347 -7.47 -10.56 -22.28
CA LYS A 347 -8.09 -11.09 -23.51
C LYS A 347 -8.05 -10.13 -24.68
N ILE A 348 -8.29 -8.84 -24.40
CA ILE A 348 -8.20 -7.80 -25.43
C ILE A 348 -6.74 -7.69 -25.90
N ARG A 349 -5.79 -7.70 -24.96
CA ARG A 349 -4.36 -7.63 -25.27
C ARG A 349 -3.87 -8.84 -26.05
N LEU A 350 -4.33 -10.05 -25.74
CA LEU A 350 -4.00 -11.24 -26.52
C LEU A 350 -4.31 -11.04 -28.01
N ARG A 351 -5.47 -10.46 -28.34
CA ARG A 351 -5.83 -10.18 -29.75
C ARG A 351 -4.99 -9.09 -30.40
N THR A 352 -4.42 -8.17 -29.62
CA THR A 352 -3.55 -7.12 -30.15
C THR A 352 -2.08 -7.56 -30.23
N SER A 353 -1.67 -8.52 -29.41
CA SER A 353 -0.31 -9.05 -29.33
C SER A 353 -0.09 -10.24 -30.26
N ASP A 354 -1.15 -10.98 -30.61
CA ASP A 354 -1.17 -12.02 -31.65
C ASP A 354 -0.99 -11.36 -33.03
N ALA A 355 0.26 -11.22 -33.45
CA ALA A 355 0.63 -10.44 -34.64
C ALA A 355 0.33 -11.24 -35.92
N ASP A 356 0.50 -12.55 -35.87
CA ASP A 356 0.25 -13.47 -36.98
C ASP A 356 -1.21 -13.96 -37.06
N LYS A 357 -2.03 -13.66 -36.04
CA LYS A 357 -3.46 -13.99 -35.91
C LYS A 357 -3.71 -15.50 -35.86
N ASN A 358 -2.80 -16.25 -35.26
CA ASN A 358 -2.89 -17.69 -35.12
C ASN A 358 -3.85 -18.13 -33.98
N GLY A 359 -4.27 -17.20 -33.11
CA GLY A 359 -5.20 -17.42 -32.01
C GLY A 359 -4.55 -17.85 -30.68
N TYR A 360 -3.22 -17.84 -30.61
CA TYR A 360 -2.41 -18.07 -29.41
C TYR A 360 -1.28 -17.02 -29.34
N LEU A 361 -0.54 -17.00 -28.23
CA LEU A 361 0.69 -16.23 -28.11
C LEU A 361 1.84 -17.20 -27.96
N ASP A 362 2.88 -17.03 -28.78
CA ASP A 362 4.16 -17.68 -28.53
C ASP A 362 5.01 -16.89 -27.51
N ARG A 363 6.19 -17.41 -27.18
CA ARG A 363 7.09 -16.79 -26.19
C ARG A 363 7.56 -15.38 -26.58
N GLY A 364 7.64 -15.07 -27.87
CA GLY A 364 8.02 -13.75 -28.38
C GLY A 364 6.86 -12.75 -28.32
N GLU A 365 5.64 -13.21 -28.59
CA GLU A 365 4.43 -12.37 -28.60
C GLU A 365 3.88 -12.11 -27.18
N PHE A 366 4.13 -13.02 -26.23
CA PHE A 366 3.66 -12.91 -24.86
C PHE A 366 4.13 -11.64 -24.14
N ALA A 367 5.30 -11.09 -24.50
CA ALA A 367 5.77 -9.81 -23.96
C ALA A 367 4.78 -8.65 -24.23
N GLY A 368 4.02 -8.73 -25.33
CA GLY A 368 2.97 -7.75 -25.67
C GLY A 368 1.75 -7.80 -24.74
N LEU A 369 1.52 -8.92 -24.04
CA LEU A 369 0.43 -9.06 -23.06
C LEU A 369 0.65 -8.14 -21.85
N GLN A 370 1.92 -7.83 -21.54
CA GLN A 370 2.35 -7.08 -20.36
C GLN A 370 1.69 -7.62 -19.09
N ALA A 371 1.57 -8.95 -19.00
CA ALA A 371 1.05 -9.63 -17.84
C ALA A 371 2.13 -9.69 -16.75
N PRO A 372 1.74 -9.58 -15.47
CA PRO A 372 2.63 -9.77 -14.33
C PRO A 372 2.86 -11.28 -14.05
N ALA A 373 2.98 -12.09 -15.09
CA ALA A 373 3.15 -13.54 -15.04
C ALA A 373 4.22 -13.96 -16.06
N GLN A 374 4.88 -15.09 -15.85
CA GLN A 374 5.79 -15.66 -16.85
C GLN A 374 5.00 -16.48 -17.88
N PHE A 375 5.59 -16.70 -19.05
CA PHE A 375 4.97 -17.49 -20.12
C PHE A 375 4.63 -18.90 -19.62
N GLU A 376 5.57 -19.52 -18.91
CA GLU A 376 5.48 -20.88 -18.37
C GLU A 376 4.44 -21.03 -17.24
N ASP A 377 3.99 -19.92 -16.65
CA ASP A 377 2.93 -19.95 -15.62
C ASP A 377 1.56 -20.14 -16.25
N VAL A 378 1.39 -19.53 -17.43
CA VAL A 378 0.14 -19.41 -18.18
C VAL A 378 -0.02 -20.51 -19.21
N ASP A 379 1.07 -21.01 -19.81
CA ASP A 379 1.08 -22.23 -20.63
C ASP A 379 0.81 -23.45 -19.73
N LEU A 380 -0.44 -23.91 -19.70
CA LEU A 380 -0.91 -24.90 -18.71
C LEU A 380 -0.62 -26.32 -19.16
N ASP A 381 -0.68 -26.57 -20.47
CA ASP A 381 -0.46 -27.88 -21.06
C ASP A 381 0.99 -28.10 -21.54
N GLY A 382 1.81 -27.05 -21.51
CA GLY A 382 3.24 -27.09 -21.85
C GLY A 382 3.49 -27.24 -23.34
N ASN A 383 2.54 -26.82 -24.18
CA ASN A 383 2.63 -26.92 -25.64
C ASN A 383 3.37 -25.74 -26.31
N GLU A 384 3.91 -24.82 -25.51
CA GLU A 384 4.57 -23.58 -25.95
C GLU A 384 3.64 -22.57 -26.64
N GLN A 385 2.33 -22.64 -26.38
CA GLN A 385 1.31 -21.75 -26.93
C GLN A 385 0.33 -21.32 -25.85
N VAL A 386 0.23 -20.01 -25.61
CA VAL A 386 -0.74 -19.48 -24.64
C VAL A 386 -2.03 -19.09 -25.36
N VAL A 387 -3.14 -19.79 -25.07
CA VAL A 387 -4.47 -19.47 -25.61
C VAL A 387 -5.33 -18.65 -24.63
N ALA A 388 -6.40 -18.04 -25.14
CA ALA A 388 -7.32 -17.23 -24.33
C ALA A 388 -7.96 -18.01 -23.15
N ASP A 389 -8.20 -19.30 -23.36
CA ASP A 389 -8.78 -20.21 -22.36
C ASP A 389 -7.80 -20.49 -21.20
N GLU A 390 -6.50 -20.53 -21.48
CA GLU A 390 -5.45 -20.70 -20.46
C GLU A 390 -5.21 -19.41 -19.67
N ILE A 391 -5.21 -18.26 -20.34
CA ILE A 391 -5.21 -16.95 -19.69
C ILE A 391 -6.40 -16.87 -18.73
N ASP A 392 -7.58 -17.25 -19.18
CA ASP A 392 -8.79 -17.28 -18.36
C ASP A 392 -8.61 -18.13 -17.11
N LEU A 393 -8.17 -19.37 -17.28
CA LEU A 393 -8.03 -20.31 -16.18
C LEU A 393 -6.95 -19.86 -15.20
N TYR A 394 -5.78 -19.42 -15.69
CA TYR A 394 -4.67 -18.94 -14.88
C TYR A 394 -5.08 -17.77 -13.99
N PHE A 395 -5.60 -16.69 -14.58
CA PHE A 395 -5.97 -15.50 -13.81
C PHE A 395 -7.21 -15.71 -12.95
N THR A 396 -8.12 -16.61 -13.34
CA THR A 396 -9.25 -17.01 -12.48
C THR A 396 -8.75 -17.74 -11.23
N LEU A 397 -7.81 -18.68 -11.40
CA LEU A 397 -7.20 -19.41 -10.28
C LEU A 397 -6.40 -18.49 -9.37
N ASP A 398 -5.57 -17.62 -9.92
CA ASP A 398 -4.81 -16.63 -9.14
C ASP A 398 -5.77 -15.68 -8.40
N GLY A 399 -6.85 -15.28 -9.06
CA GLY A 399 -7.91 -14.48 -8.47
C GLY A 399 -8.63 -15.17 -7.30
N LEU A 400 -8.94 -16.45 -7.44
CA LEU A 400 -9.54 -17.27 -6.38
C LEU A 400 -8.55 -17.48 -5.23
N ALA A 401 -7.27 -17.74 -5.52
CA ALA A 401 -6.22 -17.87 -4.51
C ALA A 401 -6.06 -16.59 -3.69
N ALA A 402 -6.07 -15.42 -4.33
CA ALA A 402 -6.07 -14.14 -3.61
C ALA A 402 -7.36 -13.95 -2.79
N GLN A 403 -8.53 -14.21 -3.37
CA GLN A 403 -9.80 -14.06 -2.66
C GLN A 403 -10.03 -15.09 -1.54
N SER A 404 -9.25 -16.17 -1.49
CA SER A 404 -9.33 -17.22 -0.46
C SER A 404 -8.84 -16.77 0.92
N ARG A 405 -8.22 -15.58 0.99
CA ARG A 405 -7.65 -15.00 2.19
C ARG A 405 -8.04 -13.53 2.31
N LEU A 406 -8.04 -13.07 3.56
CA LEU A 406 -8.19 -11.68 3.93
C LEU A 406 -6.95 -11.26 4.70
N VAL A 407 -6.58 -10.00 4.54
CA VAL A 407 -5.51 -9.38 5.32
C VAL A 407 -6.09 -8.15 6.00
N ALA A 408 -5.92 -8.07 7.32
CA ALA A 408 -6.11 -6.86 8.10
C ALA A 408 -4.75 -6.19 8.26
N THR A 409 -4.47 -5.21 7.42
CA THR A 409 -3.23 -4.44 7.46
C THR A 409 -3.37 -3.31 8.48
N LEU A 410 -2.57 -3.37 9.54
CA LEU A 410 -2.41 -2.30 10.52
C LEU A 410 -1.31 -1.36 10.07
N SER A 411 -1.66 -0.11 9.82
CA SER A 411 -0.72 0.96 9.51
C SER A 411 -0.71 1.97 10.64
N ASN A 412 0.49 2.32 11.12
CA ASN A 412 0.65 3.46 12.00
C ASN A 412 0.86 4.69 11.11
N GLU A 413 -0.18 5.51 10.96
CA GLU A 413 -0.06 6.82 10.32
C GLU A 413 0.30 7.85 11.40
N ALA A 414 1.40 7.58 12.12
CA ALA A 414 2.10 8.64 12.82
C ALA A 414 2.31 9.77 11.83
N LYS A 415 1.98 10.99 12.25
CA LYS A 415 2.39 12.15 11.49
C LYS A 415 3.91 12.17 11.56
N VAL A 416 4.54 11.72 10.48
CA VAL A 416 5.98 11.75 10.36
C VAL A 416 6.34 13.18 10.07
N LEU A 417 7.19 13.76 10.91
CA LEU A 417 7.59 15.16 10.79
C LEU A 417 8.06 15.48 9.37
N PHE A 418 8.77 14.56 8.71
CA PHE A 418 9.16 14.69 7.31
C PHE A 418 7.96 14.99 6.40
N ASN A 419 6.89 14.20 6.45
CA ASN A 419 5.70 14.42 5.61
C ASN A 419 4.86 15.63 6.06
N LEU A 420 5.08 16.17 7.26
CA LEU A 420 4.43 17.41 7.68
C LEU A 420 5.16 18.63 7.09
N LEU A 421 6.48 18.53 6.96
CA LEU A 421 7.33 19.57 6.40
C LEU A 421 7.34 19.54 4.86
N ASP A 422 7.30 18.35 4.25
CA ASP A 422 7.20 18.12 2.80
C ASP A 422 5.77 18.46 2.33
N ALA A 423 5.56 19.74 2.03
CA ALA A 423 4.26 20.29 1.68
C ALA A 423 3.83 19.88 0.27
N ASN A 424 4.79 19.72 -0.65
CA ASN A 424 4.53 19.39 -2.05
C ASN A 424 4.50 17.86 -2.33
N SER A 425 4.85 17.04 -1.32
CA SER A 425 4.91 15.58 -1.34
C SER A 425 5.87 15.01 -2.41
N ASP A 426 6.99 15.67 -2.64
CA ASP A 426 8.02 15.25 -3.60
C ASP A 426 9.11 14.33 -2.98
N ASN A 427 9.04 14.12 -1.66
CA ASN A 427 9.99 13.38 -0.82
C ASN A 427 11.37 14.05 -0.67
N ARG A 428 11.42 15.37 -0.75
CA ARG A 428 12.55 16.23 -0.40
C ARG A 428 12.05 17.28 0.60
N LEU A 429 12.98 17.90 1.31
CA LEU A 429 12.70 19.09 2.13
C LEU A 429 13.55 20.22 1.60
N THR A 430 12.91 21.17 0.92
CA THR A 430 13.59 22.32 0.31
C THR A 430 13.83 23.41 1.34
N GLU A 431 14.66 24.40 1.01
CA GLU A 431 14.92 25.51 1.92
C GLU A 431 13.64 26.26 2.30
N ARG A 432 12.68 26.42 1.38
CA ARG A 432 11.37 27.02 1.66
C ARG A 432 10.57 26.20 2.66
N GLU A 433 10.43 24.90 2.45
CA GLU A 433 9.68 24.00 3.33
C GLU A 433 10.26 23.96 4.75
N LEU A 434 11.59 24.03 4.86
CA LEU A 434 12.29 24.07 6.13
C LEU A 434 12.14 25.43 6.84
N ARG A 435 12.03 26.54 6.11
CA ARG A 435 11.75 27.88 6.67
C ARG A 435 10.30 28.02 7.12
N ASP A 436 9.37 27.47 6.34
CA ASP A 436 7.93 27.44 6.67
C ASP A 436 7.60 26.46 7.79
N ALA A 437 8.55 25.58 8.14
CA ALA A 437 8.38 24.60 9.19
C ALA A 437 7.89 25.18 10.52
N THR A 438 8.36 26.36 10.93
CA THR A 438 7.90 27.00 12.18
C THR A 438 6.40 27.30 12.13
N ASN A 439 5.87 27.70 10.97
CA ASN A 439 4.43 27.88 10.77
C ASN A 439 3.71 26.53 10.85
N VAL A 440 4.28 25.49 10.24
CA VAL A 440 3.76 24.11 10.35
C VAL A 440 3.69 23.66 11.81
N LEU A 441 4.71 23.93 12.63
CA LEU A 441 4.70 23.58 14.06
C LEU A 441 3.52 24.24 14.79
N THR A 442 3.24 25.52 14.53
CA THR A 442 2.12 26.22 15.17
C THR A 442 0.74 25.68 14.77
N GLU A 443 0.60 25.09 13.58
CA GLU A 443 -0.66 24.44 13.18
C GLU A 443 -0.90 23.12 13.93
N TYR A 444 0.17 22.47 14.38
CA TYR A 444 0.11 21.18 15.04
C TYR A 444 0.31 21.22 16.56
N ASP A 445 0.76 22.35 17.12
CA ASP A 445 0.73 22.68 18.54
C ASP A 445 -0.72 22.81 19.02
N ARG A 446 -1.23 21.75 19.66
CA ARG A 446 -2.62 21.67 20.13
C ARG A 446 -2.77 22.21 21.54
N ASN A 447 -1.70 22.19 22.32
CA ASN A 447 -1.72 22.59 23.71
C ASN A 447 -1.38 24.09 23.89
N GLY A 448 -0.85 24.74 22.84
CA GLY A 448 -0.51 26.15 22.76
C GLY A 448 0.77 26.52 23.52
N ASP A 449 1.68 25.57 23.76
CA ASP A 449 2.93 25.77 24.49
C ASP A 449 4.09 26.27 23.61
N GLY A 450 3.87 26.36 22.30
CA GLY A 450 4.83 26.83 21.31
C GLY A 450 5.89 25.80 20.94
N ALA A 451 5.77 24.55 21.41
CA ALA A 451 6.64 23.44 21.07
C ALA A 451 5.82 22.30 20.47
N LEU A 452 6.47 21.42 19.69
CA LEU A 452 5.80 20.25 19.13
C LEU A 452 6.09 19.03 20.00
N GLY A 453 5.11 18.63 20.80
CA GLY A 453 5.23 17.46 21.67
C GLY A 453 5.05 16.14 20.90
N SER A 454 5.69 15.08 21.38
CA SER A 454 5.53 13.72 20.82
C SER A 454 4.07 13.24 20.85
N SER A 455 3.30 13.69 21.85
CA SER A 455 1.86 13.45 21.97
C SER A 455 1.01 14.23 20.94
N GLU A 456 1.52 15.27 20.31
CA GLU A 456 0.82 16.08 19.31
C GLU A 456 0.99 15.51 17.89
N LEU A 457 2.10 14.81 17.68
CA LEU A 457 2.32 13.90 16.56
C LEU A 457 1.56 12.57 16.67
N ALA A 458 0.63 12.47 17.63
CA ALA A 458 -0.12 11.27 17.98
C ALA A 458 -0.44 10.38 16.77
N SER A 459 0.07 9.16 16.84
CA SER A 459 -0.22 8.07 15.94
C SER A 459 -1.73 7.85 15.79
N ARG A 460 -2.26 8.11 14.59
CA ARG A 460 -3.53 7.50 14.19
C ARG A 460 -3.21 6.14 13.57
N PHE A 461 -3.92 5.12 13.99
CA PHE A 461 -3.84 3.84 13.28
C PHE A 461 -4.86 3.83 12.16
N ARG A 462 -4.50 3.23 11.04
CA ARG A 462 -5.45 2.84 10.01
C ARG A 462 -5.43 1.33 9.89
N ILE A 463 -6.59 0.72 10.09
CA ILE A 463 -6.84 -0.70 9.85
C ILE A 463 -7.49 -0.83 8.48
N THR A 464 -6.75 -1.39 7.53
CA THR A 464 -7.26 -1.69 6.18
C THR A 464 -7.57 -3.16 6.08
N ILE A 465 -8.82 -3.50 5.76
CA ILE A 465 -9.23 -4.88 5.47
C ILE A 465 -9.37 -5.02 3.97
N SER A 466 -8.64 -5.97 3.39
CA SER A 466 -8.69 -6.26 1.95
C SER A 466 -8.36 -7.71 1.65
N GLN A 467 -8.57 -8.13 0.40
CA GLN A 467 -7.88 -9.31 -0.12
C GLN A 467 -6.35 -9.02 -0.21
N PRO A 468 -5.48 -10.03 -0.10
CA PRO A 468 -4.05 -9.89 -0.33
C PRO A 468 -3.75 -9.33 -1.73
N GLU A 469 -2.55 -8.77 -1.89
CA GLU A 469 -2.07 -8.38 -3.20
C GLU A 469 -1.94 -9.61 -4.10
N LEU A 470 -2.38 -9.47 -5.34
CA LEU A 470 -2.40 -10.55 -6.32
C LEU A 470 -1.02 -10.88 -6.83
N ILE A 471 -0.25 -9.85 -7.11
CA ILE A 471 1.10 -9.95 -7.63
C ILE A 471 2.00 -9.67 -6.45
N ASP A 472 2.69 -10.71 -5.98
CA ASP A 472 3.90 -10.54 -5.22
C ASP A 472 4.87 -9.88 -6.19
N VAL A 473 4.84 -8.54 -6.26
CA VAL A 473 5.78 -7.78 -7.07
C VAL A 473 7.13 -8.18 -6.51
N ARG A 474 7.78 -9.11 -7.21
CA ARG A 474 9.10 -9.61 -6.86
C ARG A 474 9.90 -8.40 -6.43
N VAL A 475 10.42 -8.50 -5.21
CA VAL A 475 11.16 -7.47 -4.49
C VAL A 475 12.18 -6.76 -5.41
N ASP A 476 12.66 -7.46 -6.43
CA ASP A 476 13.52 -6.96 -7.52
C ASP A 476 13.00 -5.71 -8.26
N THR A 477 11.68 -5.56 -8.50
CA THR A 477 11.14 -4.42 -9.26
C THR A 477 10.87 -3.22 -8.35
N ALA A 478 10.43 -3.45 -7.11
CA ALA A 478 10.28 -2.41 -6.10
C ALA A 478 11.66 -1.88 -5.63
N MET A 479 12.71 -2.68 -5.73
CA MET A 479 14.09 -2.27 -5.43
C MET A 479 14.68 -1.28 -6.44
N ASN A 480 14.08 -1.09 -7.62
CA ASN A 480 14.65 -0.25 -8.68
C ASN A 480 13.84 1.01 -9.02
N THR A 481 12.57 1.12 -8.63
CA THR A 481 11.70 2.20 -9.17
C THR A 481 11.18 3.23 -8.16
N ALA A 482 11.51 3.14 -6.87
CA ALA A 482 10.99 4.09 -5.87
C ALA A 482 11.98 4.58 -4.80
N ALA A 483 13.28 4.27 -4.89
CA ALA A 483 14.14 4.33 -3.69
C ALA A 483 15.56 4.91 -3.90
N ARG A 484 15.75 5.95 -4.73
CA ARG A 484 17.03 6.68 -4.69
C ARG A 484 16.96 8.21 -4.75
N GLN A 485 15.95 8.82 -5.37
CA GLN A 485 15.91 10.28 -5.55
C GLN A 485 14.46 10.78 -5.46
N GLY A 486 14.25 11.97 -4.88
CA GLY A 486 12.95 12.62 -4.85
C GLY A 486 12.38 12.80 -6.26
N ILE A 487 11.05 12.84 -6.36
CA ILE A 487 10.40 13.05 -7.66
C ILE A 487 10.45 14.55 -7.95
N VAL A 488 11.48 14.97 -8.68
CA VAL A 488 11.53 16.33 -9.20
C VAL A 488 10.38 16.52 -10.19
N ARG A 489 9.35 17.26 -9.78
CA ARG A 489 8.29 17.71 -10.69
C ARG A 489 8.79 18.99 -11.35
N GLU A 490 9.09 18.94 -12.63
CA GLU A 490 9.36 20.17 -13.39
C GLU A 490 8.10 21.06 -13.37
N GLU A 491 8.05 22.05 -12.48
CA GLU A 491 7.17 23.19 -12.67
C GLU A 491 7.73 24.02 -13.83
N ALA A 492 7.37 23.63 -15.06
CA ALA A 492 7.84 24.27 -16.29
C ALA A 492 7.20 25.67 -16.52
N SER A 493 7.04 26.47 -15.47
CA SER A 493 6.46 27.81 -15.51
C SER A 493 7.54 28.89 -15.36
N GLY A 494 7.27 30.08 -15.90
CA GLY A 494 8.13 31.25 -15.69
C GLY A 494 9.23 31.54 -16.72
N PRO A 495 9.99 32.64 -16.50
CA PRO A 495 11.05 33.09 -17.39
C PRO A 495 12.11 32.01 -17.65
N LEU A 496 12.72 32.04 -18.84
CA LEU A 496 13.75 31.06 -19.22
C LEU A 496 15.01 31.13 -18.34
N TRP A 497 15.34 32.30 -17.80
CA TRP A 497 16.48 32.43 -16.90
C TRP A 497 16.18 31.81 -15.54
N PHE A 498 14.96 31.99 -15.04
CA PHE A 498 14.48 31.46 -13.76
C PHE A 498 14.59 29.94 -13.75
N ARG A 499 13.95 29.29 -14.73
CA ARG A 499 14.00 27.83 -14.93
C ARG A 499 15.39 27.24 -15.19
N ARG A 500 16.37 28.08 -15.55
CA ARG A 500 17.76 27.62 -15.77
C ARG A 500 18.65 27.87 -14.56
N MET A 501 18.23 28.75 -13.67
CA MET A 501 18.92 29.06 -12.42
C MET A 501 18.41 28.15 -11.30
N ASP A 502 17.12 27.79 -11.31
CA ASP A 502 16.53 26.77 -10.45
C ASP A 502 17.13 25.39 -10.83
N ARG A 503 18.19 24.99 -10.12
CA ARG A 503 18.98 23.79 -10.42
C ARG A 503 18.45 22.59 -9.67
N ASN A 504 17.92 22.79 -8.48
CA ASN A 504 17.31 21.76 -7.67
C ASN A 504 15.83 21.52 -8.03
N LEU A 505 15.24 22.38 -8.88
CA LEU A 505 13.89 22.30 -9.42
C LEU A 505 12.83 22.32 -8.32
N ASP A 506 13.07 23.12 -7.28
CA ASP A 506 12.14 23.35 -6.17
C ASP A 506 11.11 24.46 -6.46
N GLY A 507 11.26 25.17 -7.58
CA GLY A 507 10.37 26.25 -7.99
C GLY A 507 10.75 27.62 -7.44
N ASP A 508 11.92 27.72 -6.80
CA ASP A 508 12.55 28.96 -6.35
C ASP A 508 13.97 29.09 -6.93
N VAL A 509 14.59 30.26 -6.76
CA VAL A 509 16.02 30.42 -7.03
C VAL A 509 16.69 30.96 -5.78
N SER A 510 17.57 30.15 -5.20
CA SER A 510 18.34 30.55 -4.02
C SER A 510 19.47 31.52 -4.38
N TRP A 511 20.05 32.16 -3.37
CA TRP A 511 21.25 32.99 -3.56
C TRP A 511 22.42 32.20 -4.18
N ARG A 512 22.58 30.92 -3.82
CA ARG A 512 23.67 30.06 -4.29
C ARG A 512 23.49 29.66 -5.76
N GLU A 513 22.24 29.56 -6.19
CA GLU A 513 21.85 29.28 -7.57
C GLU A 513 21.94 30.50 -8.49
N PHE A 514 21.85 31.70 -7.91
CA PHE A 514 21.87 32.95 -8.65
C PHE A 514 23.30 33.35 -9.09
N PRO A 515 23.60 33.40 -10.41
CA PRO A 515 24.94 33.68 -10.91
C PRO A 515 25.32 35.17 -10.93
N GLY A 516 24.55 36.04 -10.25
CA GLY A 516 24.70 37.50 -10.26
C GLY A 516 25.25 38.08 -8.95
N SER A 517 25.16 39.41 -8.80
CA SER A 517 25.59 40.08 -7.57
C SER A 517 24.52 40.02 -6.48
N GLN A 518 24.92 40.13 -5.22
CA GLN A 518 24.00 40.14 -4.08
C GLN A 518 23.03 41.32 -4.13
N ALA A 519 23.46 42.44 -4.72
CA ALA A 519 22.62 43.60 -4.93
C ALA A 519 21.52 43.33 -5.99
N ASP A 520 21.83 42.57 -7.03
CA ASP A 520 20.83 42.20 -8.05
C ASP A 520 19.84 41.19 -7.50
N PHE A 521 20.32 40.23 -6.70
CA PHE A 521 19.45 39.26 -6.01
C PHE A 521 18.46 39.97 -5.09
N ALA A 522 18.96 40.82 -4.19
CA ALA A 522 18.14 41.59 -3.25
C ALA A 522 17.24 42.64 -3.92
N ALA A 523 17.45 42.95 -5.21
CA ALA A 523 16.54 43.80 -5.99
C ALA A 523 15.36 43.01 -6.57
N ILE A 524 15.51 41.69 -6.74
CA ILE A 524 14.50 40.79 -7.27
C ILE A 524 13.69 40.15 -6.14
N ASP A 525 14.36 39.69 -5.09
CA ASP A 525 13.80 39.22 -3.82
C ASP A 525 13.18 40.41 -3.06
N GLN A 526 11.86 40.56 -3.18
CA GLN A 526 11.13 41.74 -2.70
C GLN A 526 10.72 41.63 -1.24
N ASP A 527 10.46 40.41 -0.77
CA ASP A 527 10.12 40.16 0.63
C ASP A 527 11.36 39.89 1.50
N ALA A 528 12.54 39.83 0.88
CA ALA A 528 13.84 39.60 1.51
C ALA A 528 13.87 38.27 2.28
N ASP A 529 13.13 37.27 1.80
CA ASP A 529 13.12 35.92 2.34
C ASP A 529 14.37 35.13 1.91
N GLY A 530 15.19 35.66 1.00
CA GLY A 530 16.42 35.01 0.56
C GLY A 530 16.22 33.98 -0.55
N LEU A 531 15.02 33.88 -1.11
CA LEU A 531 14.65 33.07 -2.26
C LEU A 531 13.98 33.97 -3.31
N ILE A 532 14.21 33.72 -4.60
CA ILE A 532 13.45 34.38 -5.65
C ILE A 532 12.31 33.45 -6.05
N THR A 533 11.08 33.89 -5.85
CA THR A 533 9.89 33.14 -6.27
C THR A 533 9.55 33.35 -7.75
N LEU A 534 8.72 32.46 -8.31
CA LEU A 534 8.18 32.63 -9.67
C LEU A 534 7.50 34.01 -9.89
N PRO A 535 6.60 34.51 -9.02
CA PRO A 535 6.00 35.84 -9.19
C PRO A 535 7.02 36.99 -9.18
N GLU A 536 8.09 36.89 -8.40
CA GLU A 536 9.16 37.88 -8.36
C GLU A 536 10.02 37.84 -9.62
N ALA A 537 10.33 36.63 -10.10
CA ALA A 537 11.02 36.42 -11.36
C ALA A 537 10.23 36.98 -12.55
N GLU A 538 8.91 36.77 -12.59
CA GLU A 538 8.04 37.35 -13.62
C GLU A 538 8.01 38.87 -13.57
N ARG A 539 7.96 39.47 -12.37
CA ARG A 539 8.03 40.93 -12.20
C ARG A 539 9.38 41.48 -12.64
N ALA A 540 10.48 40.80 -12.31
CA ALA A 540 11.82 41.18 -12.73
C ALA A 540 11.97 41.11 -14.25
N GLU A 541 11.43 40.07 -14.90
CA GLU A 541 11.42 39.93 -16.36
C GLU A 541 10.59 41.04 -17.03
N ALA A 542 9.42 41.36 -16.46
CA ALA A 542 8.59 42.47 -16.95
C ALA A 542 9.31 43.83 -16.82
N MET A 543 10.04 44.06 -15.74
CA MET A 543 10.85 45.28 -15.57
C MET A 543 12.04 45.32 -16.54
N ARG A 544 12.71 44.19 -16.79
CA ARG A 544 13.76 44.08 -17.82
C ARG A 544 13.23 44.39 -19.23
N GLY A 545 12.09 43.82 -19.59
CA GLY A 545 11.44 44.08 -20.87
C GLY A 545 11.06 45.56 -21.05
N ARG A 546 10.60 46.21 -19.98
CA ARG A 546 10.25 47.63 -19.98
C ARG A 546 11.46 48.56 -20.07
N ALA A 547 12.54 48.25 -19.35
CA ALA A 547 13.80 49.00 -19.44
C ALA A 547 14.46 48.87 -20.83
N ALA A 548 14.35 47.70 -21.47
CA ALA A 548 14.81 47.50 -22.84
C ALA A 548 14.00 48.31 -23.86
N ALA A 549 12.69 48.47 -23.65
CA ALA A 549 11.80 49.27 -24.49
C ALA A 549 12.03 50.79 -24.35
N ASP A 550 12.29 51.28 -23.13
CA ASP A 550 12.61 52.71 -22.91
C ASP A 550 13.98 53.09 -23.50
N ASN A 551 14.96 52.19 -23.49
CA ASN A 551 16.27 52.43 -24.12
C ASN A 551 16.20 52.43 -25.66
N THR A 552 15.24 51.72 -26.26
CA THR A 552 15.04 51.76 -27.73
C THR A 552 14.25 52.98 -28.18
N ALA A 553 13.42 53.58 -27.32
CA ALA A 553 12.72 54.84 -27.60
C ALA A 553 13.62 56.09 -27.49
N MET A 554 14.76 55.99 -26.79
CA MET A 554 15.71 57.10 -26.60
C MET A 554 16.67 57.29 -27.80
N ASP A 555 16.82 56.27 -28.66
CA ASP A 555 17.72 56.29 -29.84
C ASP A 555 17.02 56.79 -31.13
N ASP A 556 15.73 57.15 -31.07
CA ASP A 556 14.93 57.52 -32.25
C ASP A 556 14.28 58.92 -32.10
N SER A 557 15.09 59.94 -31.78
CA SER A 557 14.70 61.37 -31.85
C SER A 557 15.45 62.10 -32.99
N PRO A 558 14.77 62.96 -33.80
CA PRO A 558 15.22 63.28 -35.15
C PRO A 558 16.24 64.44 -35.19
N GLU A 559 17.43 64.20 -35.75
CA GLU A 559 18.31 65.27 -36.20
C GLU A 559 17.75 65.96 -37.45
N THR A 560 17.70 67.28 -37.37
CA THR A 560 17.25 68.25 -38.36
C THR A 560 17.96 68.11 -39.72
N ARG A 561 17.21 67.85 -40.79
CA ARG A 561 17.65 68.02 -42.18
C ARG A 561 17.26 69.40 -42.70
N ASP A 562 18.25 70.22 -43.02
CA ASP A 562 18.10 71.42 -43.82
C ASP A 562 18.40 71.11 -45.31
N SER A 563 17.65 71.72 -46.20
CA SER A 563 17.73 71.66 -47.68
C SER A 563 17.31 73.06 -48.16
N PRO A 564 17.74 73.64 -49.32
CA PRO A 564 17.62 72.99 -50.64
C PRO A 564 18.52 73.56 -51.79
N GLN A 565 18.30 73.05 -53.02
CA GLN A 565 18.41 73.66 -54.39
C GLN A 565 19.08 72.68 -55.38
N SER A 566 18.66 72.44 -56.64
CA SER A 566 17.60 72.94 -57.54
C SER A 566 17.44 71.92 -58.69
N ALA A 567 16.24 71.81 -59.27
CA ALA A 567 15.96 71.08 -60.53
C ALA A 567 16.32 71.98 -61.77
N PRO A 568 16.30 71.53 -63.06
CA PRO A 568 15.08 71.00 -63.70
C PRO A 568 15.22 70.02 -64.91
N SER A 569 14.04 69.53 -65.37
CA SER A 569 13.65 69.22 -66.77
C SER A 569 14.13 67.89 -67.42
N GLN A 570 13.42 67.18 -68.31
CA GLN A 570 12.02 67.06 -68.77
C GLN A 570 12.05 66.01 -69.92
N GLN A 571 11.10 65.06 -70.02
CA GLN A 571 10.65 64.33 -71.25
C GLN A 571 11.71 63.52 -72.07
N ASP A 572 11.46 62.42 -72.77
CA ASP A 572 10.28 61.83 -73.43
C ASP A 572 10.52 60.31 -73.63
N GLN A 573 9.43 59.60 -73.91
CA GLN A 573 9.32 58.19 -74.36
C GLN A 573 10.05 57.89 -75.71
N PRO A 574 10.10 56.63 -76.22
CA PRO A 574 9.29 55.44 -75.91
C PRO A 574 10.00 54.22 -75.31
#